data_AF-A0A7D4A8C9-F1
#
_entry.id   AF-A0A7D4A8C9-F1
#
_cell.length_a   1.000
_cell.length_b   1.000
_cell.length_c   1.000
_cell.angle_alpha   90.00
_cell.angle_beta   90.00
_cell.angle_gamma   90.00
#
_symmetry.space_group_name_H-M   'P 1'
#
loop_
_entity.id
_entity.type
_entity.pdbx_description
1 polymer ?
#
loop_
_entity_poly.entity_id
_entity_poly.type
_entity_poly.pdbx_seq_one_letter_code
_entity_poly.pdbx_strand_id
1 'polypeptide(L)' 'MQDVLAVAAFTLGIAALVLGGGIPSAHFVGLVVGVIGLPLALVSQMISATTNERWLNVIGMVGSFVGAGFAISHGGFSL' A
#
# COMPACT_ATOMS: atom_id res chain seq x y z
N MET A 1 -14.34 2.08 -13.29
CA MET A 1 -13.11 2.73 -12.77
C MET A 1 -12.75 2.24 -11.37
N GLN A 2 -13.74 1.83 -10.58
CA GLN A 2 -13.65 1.31 -9.23
C GLN A 2 -12.79 0.04 -9.17
N ASP A 3 -13.02 -0.92 -10.06
CA ASP A 3 -12.18 -2.12 -10.19
C ASP A 3 -10.68 -1.79 -10.36
N VAL A 4 -10.36 -0.84 -11.24
CA VAL A 4 -8.96 -0.42 -11.51
C VAL A 4 -8.33 0.19 -10.26
N LEU A 5 -9.08 1.03 -9.54
CA LEU A 5 -8.61 1.63 -8.29
C LEU A 5 -8.42 0.58 -7.19
N ALA A 6 -9.31 -0.42 -7.11
CA ALA A 6 -9.20 -1.51 -6.15
C ALA A 6 -7.98 -2.40 -6.42
N VAL A 7 -7.73 -2.73 -7.69
CA VAL A 7 -6.52 -3.47 -8.09
C VAL A 7 -5.26 -2.63 -7.83
N ALA A 8 -5.26 -1.35 -8.19
CA ALA A 8 -4.13 -0.47 -7.93
C ALA A 8 -3.84 -0.33 -6.42
N ALA A 9 -4.87 -0.16 -5.59
CA ALA A 9 -4.75 -0.11 -4.14
C ALA A 9 -4.12 -1.38 -3.58
N PHE A 10 -4.60 -2.54 -4.03
CA PHE A 10 -4.06 -3.83 -3.65
C PHE A 10 -2.59 -3.96 -4.08
N THR A 11 -2.27 -3.69 -5.34
CA THR A 11 -0.90 -3.80 -5.86
C THR A 11 0.08 -2.89 -5.12
N LEU A 12 -0.29 -1.63 -4.87
CA LEU A 12 0.54 -0.70 -4.11
C LEU A 12 0.72 -1.18 -2.67
N GLY A 13 -0.32 -1.69 -2.01
CA GLY A 13 -0.22 -2.23 -0.66
C GLY A 13 0.70 -3.44 -0.55
N ILE A 14 0.61 -4.38 -1.48
CA ILE A 14 1.51 -5.54 -1.52
C ILE A 14 2.95 -5.10 -1.83
N ALA A 15 3.14 -4.18 -2.77
CA ALA A 15 4.46 -3.65 -3.09
C ALA A 15 5.08 -2.92 -1.88
N ALA A 16 4.33 -2.07 -1.18
CA ALA A 16 4.79 -1.39 0.03
C ALA A 16 5.23 -2.40 1.10
N LEU A 17 4.45 -3.46 1.32
CA LEU A 17 4.75 -4.50 2.30
C LEU A 17 6.06 -5.24 1.97
N VAL A 18 6.22 -5.66 0.72
CA VAL A 18 7.40 -6.40 0.27
C VAL A 18 8.66 -5.52 0.26
N LEU A 19 8.57 -4.31 -0.30
CA LEU A 19 9.70 -3.39 -0.39
C LEU A 19 10.09 -2.82 0.98
N GLY A 20 9.10 -2.47 1.81
CA GLY A 20 9.30 -1.91 3.14
C GLY A 20 9.76 -2.94 4.18
N GLY A 21 9.30 -4.18 4.08
CA GLY A 21 9.65 -5.24 5.04
C GLY A 21 10.77 -6.18 4.62
N GLY A 22 10.92 -6.46 3.32
CA GLY A 22 11.72 -7.60 2.85
C GLY A 22 13.01 -7.25 2.09
N ILE A 23 13.15 -6.04 1.55
CA ILE A 23 14.26 -5.68 0.66
C ILE A 23 15.05 -4.50 1.24
N PRO A 24 16.25 -4.75 1.82
CA PRO A 24 17.06 -3.72 2.48
C PRO A 24 17.34 -2.47 1.65
N SER A 25 17.64 -2.64 0.36
CA SER A 25 17.94 -1.54 -0.55
C SER A 25 16.72 -0.77 -1.04
N ALA A 26 15.50 -1.20 -0.69
CA ALA A 26 14.26 -0.64 -1.23
C ALA A 26 13.36 -0.01 -0.17
N HIS A 27 13.79 0.12 1.09
CA HIS A 27 12.95 0.65 2.16
C HIS A 27 12.43 2.08 1.87
N PHE A 28 13.25 2.98 1.33
CA PHE A 28 12.77 4.30 0.92
C PHE A 28 11.65 4.23 -0.13
N VAL A 29 11.81 3.37 -1.14
CA VAL A 29 10.79 3.17 -2.17
C VAL A 29 9.53 2.54 -1.56
N GLY A 30 9.68 1.55 -0.69
CA GLY A 30 8.58 0.93 0.04
C GLY A 30 7.78 1.92 0.86
N LEU A 31 8.46 2.88 1.51
CA LEU A 31 7.82 3.99 2.22
C LEU A 31 7.00 4.87 1.28
N VAL A 32 7.59 5.34 0.17
CA VAL A 32 6.90 6.19 -0.81
C VAL A 32 5.66 5.48 -1.37
N VAL A 33 5.81 4.21 -1.74
CA VAL A 33 4.71 3.38 -2.25
C VAL A 33 3.62 3.22 -1.19
N GLY A 34 3.97 2.97 0.07
CA GLY A 34 2.99 2.86 1.15
C GLY A 34 2.26 4.18 1.45
N VAL A 35 2.96 5.31 1.44
CA VAL A 35 2.39 6.65 1.64
C VAL A 35 1.42 7.03 0.52
N ILE A 36 1.65 6.58 -0.73
CA ILE A 36 0.73 6.82 -1.85
C ILE A 36 -0.41 5.78 -1.85
N GLY A 37 -0.10 4.51 -1.60
CA GLY A 37 -1.05 3.41 -1.62
C GLY A 37 -2.14 3.54 -0.55
N LEU A 38 -1.80 4.04 0.63
CA LEU A 38 -2.74 4.18 1.75
C LEU A 38 -3.89 5.17 1.43
N PRO A 39 -3.65 6.43 1.02
CA PRO A 39 -4.70 7.34 0.57
C PRO A 39 -5.48 6.80 -0.62
N LEU A 40 -4.82 6.15 -1.58
CA LEU A 40 -5.49 5.59 -2.75
C LEU A 40 -6.47 4.48 -2.35
N ALA A 41 -6.09 3.58 -1.45
CA ALA A 41 -6.97 2.54 -0.90
C ALA A 41 -8.15 3.13 -0.11
N LEU A 42 -7.93 4.19 0.68
CA LEU A 42 -8.97 4.89 1.42
C LEU A 42 -10.00 5.56 0.48
N VAL A 43 -9.53 6.26 -0.55
CA VAL A 43 -10.40 6.88 -1.56
C VAL A 43 -11.17 5.83 -2.34
N SER A 44 -10.48 4.77 -2.81
CA SER A 44 -11.10 3.64 -3.50
C SER A 44 -12.19 2.98 -2.64
N GLN A 45 -11.97 2.87 -1.33
CA GLN A 45 -12.92 2.26 -0.41
C GLN A 45 -14.24 3.03 -0.30
N MET A 46 -14.19 4.37 -0.34
CA MET A 46 -15.39 5.21 -0.24
C MET A 46 -16.27 5.15 -1.49
N ILE A 47 -15.68 4.87 -2.65
CA ILE A 47 -16.39 4.87 -3.96
C ILE A 47 -16.70 3.46 -4.47
N SER A 48 -16.33 2.41 -3.74
CA SER A 48 -16.50 1.01 -4.14
C SER A 48 -17.96 0.61 -4.24
N ALA A 49 -18.33 -0.01 -5.36
CA ALA A 49 -19.67 -0.48 -5.68
C ALA A 49 -19.89 -1.93 -5.24
N THR A 50 -18.84 -2.75 -5.18
CA THR A 50 -18.95 -4.18 -4.84
C THR A 50 -18.18 -4.54 -3.57
N THR A 51 -18.57 -5.65 -2.95
CA THR A 51 -17.86 -6.22 -1.80
C THR A 51 -16.45 -6.68 -2.15
N ASN A 52 -16.24 -7.17 -3.38
CA ASN A 52 -14.93 -7.68 -3.82
C ASN A 52 -13.90 -6.54 -3.92
N GLU A 53 -14.30 -5.40 -4.50
CA GLU A 53 -13.47 -4.18 -4.52
C GLU A 53 -13.09 -3.76 -3.09
N ARG A 54 -14.05 -3.81 -2.16
CA ARG A 54 -13.83 -3.41 -0.77
C ARG A 54 -12.82 -4.30 -0.06
N TRP A 55 -12.85 -5.60 -0.31
CA TRP A 55 -11.86 -6.53 0.24
C TRP A 55 -10.45 -6.26 -0.30
N LEU A 56 -10.32 -6.02 -1.61
CA LEU A 56 -9.03 -5.64 -2.20
C LEU A 56 -8.49 -4.35 -1.60
N ASN A 57 -9.35 -3.34 -1.41
CA ASN A 57 -8.98 -2.08 -0.77
C ASN A 57 -8.52 -2.27 0.67
N VAL A 58 -9.20 -3.11 1.48
CA VAL A 58 -8.78 -3.38 2.87
C VAL A 58 -7.40 -4.02 2.89
N ILE A 59 -7.14 -5.02 2.04
CA ILE A 59 -5.83 -5.66 1.97
C ILE A 59 -4.76 -4.64 1.53
N GLY A 60 -5.05 -3.84 0.50
CA GLY A 60 -4.17 -2.77 0.03
C GLY A 60 -3.87 -1.72 1.11
N MET A 61 -4.88 -1.34 1.89
CA MET A 61 -4.77 -0.37 2.98
C MET A 61 -3.89 -0.88 4.11
N VAL A 62 -4.13 -2.11 4.58
CA VAL A 62 -3.32 -2.75 5.62
C VAL A 62 -1.88 -2.96 5.13
N GLY A 63 -1.71 -3.46 3.90
CA GLY A 63 -0.38 -3.66 3.29
C GLY A 63 0.40 -2.35 3.17
N SER A 64 -0.26 -1.28 2.72
CA SER A 64 0.35 0.06 2.62
C SER A 64 0.77 0.62 3.98
N PHE A 65 -0.10 0.51 4.98
CA PHE A 65 0.17 1.01 6.33
C PHE A 65 1.31 0.24 7.01
N VAL A 66 1.22 -1.10 7.03
CA VAL A 66 2.22 -1.97 7.65
C VAL A 66 3.55 -1.89 6.89
N GLY A 67 3.52 -1.89 5.56
CA GLY A 67 4.70 -1.77 4.72
C GLY A 67 5.44 -0.44 4.93
N ALA A 68 4.71 0.68 5.00
CA ALA A 68 5.30 1.97 5.34
C ALA A 68 5.89 1.98 6.77
N GLY A 69 5.20 1.36 7.73
CA GLY A 69 5.71 1.19 9.10
C GLY A 69 7.02 0.42 9.14
N PHE A 70 7.11 -0.70 8.42
CA PHE A 70 8.36 -1.45 8.28
C PHE A 70 9.45 -0.65 7.58
N ALA A 71 9.11 0.05 6.51
CA ALA A 71 10.09 0.89 5.81
C ALA A 71 10.71 1.93 6.75
N ILE A 72 9.90 2.58 7.60
CA ILE A 72 10.38 3.52 8.62
C ILE A 72 11.27 2.82 9.64
N SER A 73 10.84 1.66 10.16
CA SER A 73 11.61 0.93 11.19
C SER A 73 12.97 0.43 10.70
N HIS A 74 13.10 0.16 9.39
CA HIS A 74 14.35 -0.29 8.78
C HIS A 74 15.20 0.83 8.19
N GLY A 75 14.96 2.10 8.56
CA GLY A 75 15.78 3.22 8.09
C GLY A 75 15.44 3.68 6.68
N GLY A 76 14.15 3.70 6.31
CA GLY A 76 13.70 4.15 4.99
C GLY A 76 14.14 5.57 4.60
N PHE A 77 14.69 6.37 5.52
CA PHE A 77 15.27 7.69 5.24
C PHE A 77 16.80 7.73 5.28
N SER A 78 17.48 6.65 5.68
CA SER A 78 18.94 6.55 5.63
C SER A 78 19.37 6.04 4.25
N LEU A 79 19.25 6.92 3.25
CA LEU A 79 19.81 6.73 1.91
C LEU A 79 21.35 6.83 1.94
#